data_AF-A0A914R501-F1
#
_entry.id   AF-A0A914R501-F1
#
_cell.length_a   1.000
_cell.length_b   1.000
_cell.length_c   1.000
_cell.angle_alpha   90.00
_cell.angle_beta   90.00
_cell.angle_gamma   90.00
#
_symmetry.space_group_name_H-M   'P 1'
#
loop_
_entity.id
_entity.type
_entity.pdbx_description
1 polymer ?
#
loop_
_entity_poly.entity_id
_entity_poly.type
_entity_poly.pdbx_seq_one_letter_code
_entity_poly.pdbx_strand_id
1 'polypeptide(L)'
;MPLPNHEIKLMEHDTLDPDDLLNTVHSDRSGGYRVTGSESEVTSIKPYLRVNHTCGVNAERCYRISDYTIPAEAIDSPNFFEMKKISLNEMGTRDDKKTCK
;
A
#
# COMPACT_ATOMS: atom_id res chain seq x y z
N MET A 1 0.98 -14.06 10.62
CA MET A 1 0.54 -13.32 11.81
C MET A 1 -0.11 -12.02 11.33
N PRO A 2 -1.26 -11.58 11.88
CA PRO A 2 -1.81 -10.26 11.57
C PRO A 2 -0.90 -9.16 12.14
N LEU A 3 -0.87 -8.01 11.47
CA LEU A 3 -0.10 -6.83 11.90
C LEU A 3 -1.08 -5.76 12.38
N PRO A 4 -1.28 -5.58 13.69
CA PRO A 4 -2.19 -4.58 14.21
C PRO A 4 -1.54 -3.20 14.31
N ASN A 5 -2.35 -2.15 14.19
CA ASN A 5 -1.94 -0.75 14.26
C ASN A 5 -0.75 -0.43 13.34
N HIS A 6 -0.75 -1.02 12.15
CA HIS A 6 0.30 -0.84 11.16
C HIS A 6 -0.14 0.17 10.11
N GLU A 7 0.73 1.11 9.77
CA GLU A 7 0.44 2.17 8.80
C GLU A 7 0.34 1.60 7.38
N ILE A 8 -0.74 1.97 6.69
CA ILE A 8 -1.03 1.61 5.30
C ILE A 8 -1.35 2.90 4.55
N LYS A 9 -0.61 3.15 3.47
CA LYS A 9 -0.79 4.34 2.64
C LYS A 9 -1.46 3.97 1.33
N LEU A 10 -2.49 4.72 0.96
CA LEU A 10 -3.04 4.71 -0.38
C LEU A 10 -2.31 5.81 -1.16
N MET A 11 -1.64 5.40 -2.23
CA MET A 11 -0.81 6.25 -3.09
C MET A 11 -1.35 6.22 -4.51
N GLU A 12 -1.02 7.24 -5.31
CA GLU A 12 -1.28 7.34 -6.74
C GLU A 12 0.06 7.32 -7.49
N HIS A 13 0.11 6.68 -8.67
CA HIS A 13 1.29 6.66 -9.52
C HIS A 13 1.25 7.70 -10.62
N ASP A 14 2.04 8.73 -10.39
CA ASP A 14 2.01 9.91 -11.21
C ASP A 14 3.07 9.83 -12.32
N THR A 15 2.77 10.40 -13.49
CA THR A 15 3.60 10.18 -14.69
C THR A 15 4.71 11.22 -14.85
N LEU A 16 4.46 12.44 -14.39
CA LEU A 16 5.35 13.59 -14.56
C LEU A 16 5.86 14.15 -13.23
N ASP A 17 5.15 13.88 -12.14
CA ASP A 17 5.38 14.44 -10.82
C ASP A 17 5.62 13.30 -9.80
N PRO A 18 6.07 13.58 -8.56
CA PRO A 18 6.21 12.55 -7.53
C PRO A 18 4.85 11.95 -7.14
N ASP A 19 4.80 10.62 -6.95
CA ASP A 19 3.61 9.90 -6.48
C ASP A 19 2.86 10.59 -5.32
N ASP A 20 1.55 10.74 -5.46
CA ASP A 20 0.71 11.43 -4.50
C ASP A 20 0.20 10.54 -3.36
N LEU A 21 0.14 11.10 -2.15
CA LEU A 21 -0.45 10.44 -0.99
C LEU A 21 -1.95 10.77 -0.91
N LEU A 22 -2.79 9.80 -1.27
CA LEU A 22 -4.24 9.95 -1.23
C LEU A 22 -4.81 9.82 0.18
N ASN A 23 -4.35 8.84 0.95
CA ASN A 23 -4.82 8.62 2.33
C ASN A 23 -3.87 7.74 3.14
N THR A 24 -3.98 7.80 4.47
CA THR A 24 -3.25 6.92 5.41
C THR A 24 -4.22 6.35 6.44
N VAL A 25 -4.17 5.03 6.63
CA VAL A 25 -4.94 4.33 7.66
C VAL A 25 -4.05 3.39 8.48
N HIS A 26 -4.57 2.93 9.61
CA HIS A 26 -3.91 1.92 10.42
C HIS A 26 -4.76 0.64 10.45
N SER A 27 -4.10 -0.50 10.37
CA SER A 27 -4.77 -1.81 10.49
C SER A 27 -5.34 -2.03 11.90
N ASP A 28 -6.45 -2.77 11.97
CA ASP A 28 -7.09 -3.14 13.22
C ASP A 28 -6.40 -4.32 13.93
N ARG A 29 -6.97 -4.79 15.04
CA ARG A 29 -6.42 -5.90 15.84
C ARG A 29 -6.29 -7.22 15.07
N SER A 30 -7.07 -7.40 14.01
CA SER A 30 -7.03 -8.55 13.12
C SER A 30 -6.13 -8.36 11.90
N GLY A 31 -5.51 -7.19 11.76
CA GLY A 31 -4.74 -6.80 10.57
C GLY A 31 -5.62 -6.33 9.40
N GLY A 32 -6.93 -6.21 9.61
CA GLY A 32 -7.87 -5.69 8.62
C GLY A 32 -7.76 -4.17 8.50
N TYR A 33 -8.11 -3.64 7.33
CA TYR A 33 -8.12 -2.20 7.07
C TYR A 33 -9.14 -1.87 5.99
N ARG A 34 -9.54 -0.60 5.93
CA ARG A 34 -10.37 -0.06 4.86
C ARG A 34 -9.87 1.35 4.55
N VAL A 35 -9.56 1.60 3.29
CA VAL A 35 -9.02 2.89 2.83
C VAL A 35 -9.73 3.33 1.57
N THR A 36 -9.97 4.63 1.46
CA THR A 36 -10.56 5.29 0.30
C THR A 36 -9.81 6.60 0.08
N GLY A 37 -9.70 7.02 -1.17
CA GLY A 37 -9.06 8.28 -1.54
C GLY A 37 -9.63 8.77 -2.85
N SER A 38 -9.32 10.01 -3.19
CA SER A 38 -9.75 10.65 -4.44
C SER A 38 -8.67 11.61 -4.89
N GLU A 39 -8.43 11.62 -6.19
CA GLU A 39 -7.51 12.50 -6.90
C GLU A 39 -8.33 13.34 -7.89
N SER A 40 -7.82 14.51 -8.30
CA SER A 40 -8.39 15.27 -9.40
C SER A 40 -7.41 15.35 -10.56
N GLU A 41 -7.31 14.28 -11.34
CA GLU A 41 -6.42 14.17 -12.49
C GLU A 41 -7.15 14.24 -13.84
N VAL A 42 -6.44 14.73 -14.86
CA VAL A 42 -6.90 14.71 -16.25
C VAL A 42 -6.73 13.30 -16.86
N THR A 43 -5.78 12.53 -16.33
CA THR A 43 -5.48 11.15 -16.72
C THR A 43 -6.20 10.13 -15.85
N SER A 44 -6.08 8.84 -16.21
CA SER A 44 -6.54 7.75 -15.36
C SER A 44 -5.59 7.56 -14.17
N ILE A 45 -6.15 7.57 -12.96
CA ILE A 45 -5.42 7.32 -11.72
C ILE A 45 -4.87 5.89 -11.69
N LYS A 46 -3.70 5.70 -11.08
CA LYS A 46 -3.04 4.40 -10.93
C LYS A 46 -2.75 4.10 -9.45
N PRO A 47 -3.79 3.81 -8.66
CA PRO A 47 -3.65 3.67 -7.22
C PRO A 47 -2.87 2.42 -6.80
N TYR A 48 -2.15 2.51 -5.70
CA TYR A 48 -1.48 1.39 -5.06
C TYR A 48 -1.43 1.56 -3.54
N LEU A 49 -1.28 0.46 -2.81
CA LEU A 49 -1.03 0.48 -1.37
C LEU A 49 0.46 0.38 -1.10
N ARG A 50 0.97 1.27 -0.25
CA ARG A 50 2.34 1.21 0.27
C ARG A 50 2.34 0.84 1.74
N VAL A 51 3.12 -0.16 2.09
CA VAL A 51 3.29 -0.66 3.46
C VAL A 51 4.77 -0.67 3.83
N ASN A 52 5.12 0.02 4.92
CA ASN A 52 6.49 0.06 5.43
C ASN A 52 6.63 -0.85 6.66
N HIS A 53 7.39 -1.93 6.54
CA HIS A 53 7.47 -2.98 7.56
C HIS A 53 8.86 -3.56 7.75
N THR A 54 9.08 -4.25 8.86
CA THR A 54 10.33 -4.96 9.16
C THR A 54 10.18 -6.49 9.03
N CYS A 55 9.05 -6.99 8.52
CA CYS A 55 8.83 -8.42 8.32
C CYS A 55 9.91 -9.08 7.45
N GLY A 56 10.54 -10.14 7.97
CA GLY A 56 11.63 -10.86 7.29
C GLY A 56 12.97 -10.11 7.27
N VAL A 57 13.09 -8.98 7.97
CA VAL A 57 14.33 -8.20 8.05
C VAL A 57 15.05 -8.45 9.38
N ASN A 58 16.20 -9.13 9.32
CA ASN A 58 17.01 -9.46 10.49
C ASN A 58 18.15 -8.47 10.76
N ALA A 59 18.28 -7.41 9.94
CA ALA A 59 19.35 -6.43 10.04
C ALA A 59 18.87 -5.17 10.77
N GLU A 60 19.69 -4.65 11.68
CA GLU A 60 19.40 -3.40 12.39
C GLU A 60 19.28 -2.22 11.40
N ARG A 61 18.36 -1.30 11.68
CA ARG A 61 18.08 -0.10 10.87
C ARG A 61 17.67 -0.38 9.41
N CYS A 62 17.25 -1.60 9.11
CA CYS A 62 16.68 -1.94 7.81
C CYS A 62 15.16 -2.10 7.90
N TYR A 63 14.46 -1.68 6.86
CA TYR A 63 13.03 -1.89 6.65
C TYR A 63 12.76 -2.22 5.18
N ARG A 64 11.57 -2.76 4.91
CA ARG A 64 11.06 -3.04 3.57
C ARG A 64 9.87 -2.13 3.29
N ILE A 65 9.82 -1.65 2.06
CA ILE A 65 8.65 -0.98 1.51
C ILE A 65 8.06 -1.96 0.51
N SER A 66 6.79 -2.32 0.69
CA SER A 66 6.05 -3.18 -0.23
C SER A 66 4.89 -2.41 -0.84
N ASP A 67 4.84 -2.40 -2.17
CA ASP A 67 3.79 -1.74 -2.95
C ASP A 67 2.86 -2.78 -3.60
N TYR A 68 1.55 -2.55 -3.48
CA TYR A 68 0.51 -3.43 -4.00
C TYR A 68 -0.41 -2.65 -4.92
N THR A 69 -0.33 -2.92 -6.23
CA THR A 69 -1.17 -2.25 -7.21
C THR A 69 -2.65 -2.57 -6.97
N ILE A 70 -3.47 -1.53 -6.95
CA ILE A 70 -4.92 -1.65 -6.90
C ILE A 70 -5.42 -1.73 -8.35
N PRO A 71 -6.24 -2.73 -8.68
CA PRO A 71 -6.68 -2.92 -10.06
C PRO A 71 -7.76 -1.88 -10.43
N ALA A 72 -7.85 -1.53 -11.71
CA ALA A 72 -8.66 -0.40 -12.17
C ALA A 72 -10.16 -0.56 -11.88
N GLU A 73 -10.63 -1.79 -11.70
CA GLU A 73 -12.02 -2.10 -11.35
C GLU A 73 -12.40 -1.63 -9.94
N ALA A 74 -11.42 -1.31 -9.11
CA ALA A 74 -11.65 -0.72 -7.79
C ALA A 74 -11.86 0.80 -7.83
N ILE A 75 -11.56 1.45 -8.96
CA ILE A 75 -11.70 2.90 -9.15
C ILE A 75 -13.15 3.22 -9.52
N ASP A 76 -13.73 4.25 -8.88
CA ASP A 76 -15.13 4.68 -9.06
C ASP A 76 -16.17 3.55 -8.91
N SER A 77 -15.78 2.46 -8.25
CA SER A 77 -16.67 1.34 -7.96
C SER A 77 -17.67 1.73 -6.88
N PRO A 78 -18.98 1.41 -7.04
CA PRO A 78 -19.98 1.63 -6.01
C PRO A 78 -19.77 0.73 -4.78
N ASN A 79 -18.96 -0.32 -4.90
CA ASN A 79 -18.68 -1.28 -3.84
C ASN A 79 -17.20 -1.29 -3.47
N PHE A 80 -16.90 -1.62 -2.20
CA PHE A 80 -15.53 -1.86 -1.76
C PHE A 80 -14.89 -3.03 -2.51
N PHE A 81 -13.68 -2.80 -3.02
CA PHE A 81 -12.84 -3.87 -3.53
C PHE A 81 -12.17 -4.61 -2.37
N GLU A 82 -12.51 -5.90 -2.20
CA GLU A 82 -11.87 -6.75 -1.21
C GLU A 82 -10.54 -7.28 -1.74
N MET A 83 -9.44 -6.74 -1.20
CA MET A 83 -8.11 -7.28 -1.51
C MET A 83 -7.95 -8.67 -0.91
N LYS A 84 -7.34 -9.59 -1.68
CA LYS A 84 -6.90 -10.87 -1.15
C LYS A 84 -5.91 -10.65 -0.01
N LYS A 85 -5.88 -11.59 0.94
CA LYS A 85 -4.92 -11.56 2.05
C LYS A 85 -3.49 -11.38 1.53
N ILE A 86 -2.83 -10.34 2.02
CA ILE A 86 -1.48 -9.97 1.62
C ILE A 86 -0.48 -10.52 2.66
N SER A 87 0.52 -11.25 2.19
CA SER A 87 1.65 -11.70 3.04
C SER A 87 2.82 -10.75 2.87
N LEU A 88 3.16 -9.99 3.92
CA LEU A 88 4.34 -9.09 3.89
C LEU A 88 5.68 -9.85 3.96
N ASN A 89 5.66 -11.16 4.18
CA ASN A 89 6.85 -12.00 4.12
C ASN A 89 7.22 -12.39 2.68
N GLU A 90 6.26 -12.28 1.75
CA GLU A 90 6.49 -12.52 0.34
C GLU A 90 6.85 -11.18 -0.33
N MET A 91 7.70 -11.20 -1.37
CA MET A 91 8.02 -9.98 -2.11
C MET A 91 6.72 -9.48 -2.76
N GLY A 92 6.27 -8.29 -2.36
CA GLY A 92 5.14 -7.61 -2.99
C GLY A 92 5.40 -7.35 -4.47
N THR A 93 4.33 -7.02 -5.20
CA THR A 93 4.42 -6.64 -6.61
C THR A 93 5.40 -5.48 -6.82
N ARG A 94 6.18 -5.58 -7.92
CA ARG A 94 7.10 -4.60 -8.52
C ARG A 94 8.24 -3.99 -7.67
N ASP A 95 8.07 -3.69 -6.38
CA ASP A 95 9.05 -2.86 -5.64
C ASP A 95 9.21 -3.23 -4.15
N ASP A 96 9.61 -4.47 -3.84
CA ASP A 96 10.13 -4.77 -2.51
C ASP A 96 11.56 -4.21 -2.36
N LYS A 97 11.65 -2.98 -1.84
CA LYS A 97 12.92 -2.29 -1.63
C LYS A 97 13.33 -2.42 -0.17
N LYS A 98 14.41 -3.18 0.07
CA LYS A 98 15.11 -3.16 1.35
C LYS A 98 15.89 -1.85 1.46
N THR A 99 15.49 -1.00 2.39
CA THR A 99 16.21 0.24 2.72
C THR A 99 16.89 0.06 4.07
N CYS A 100 18.19 0.34 4.14
CA CYS A 100 18.98 0.31 5.36
C CYS A 100 19.58 1.69 5.61
N LYS A 101 19.45 2.23 6.82
CA LYS A 101 20.01 3.53 7.22
C LYS A 101 21.23 3.39 8.13
#